data_AF-A0A853I6W9-F1
#
_entry.id   AF-A0A853I6W9-F1
#
_cell.length_a   1.000
_cell.length_b   1.000
_cell.length_c   1.000
_cell.angle_alpha   90.00
_cell.angle_beta   90.00
_cell.angle_gamma   90.00
#
_symmetry.space_group_name_H-M   'P 1'
#
loop_
_entity.id
_entity.type
_entity.pdbx_description
1 polymer ?
#
loop_
_entity_poly.entity_id
_entity_poly.type
_entity_poly.pdbx_seq_one_letter_code
_entity_poly.pdbx_strand_id
1 'polypeptide(L)'
;MLQKLIITILCTYSLIGHCDNPIELQSGPNFLDFNNDGLQDVVFKGLYDNSTSHPDTTYTFYIKSKEGHFLHTPIGENIQNITFWDEKVSGLGYLFRDLQVFKIQNKMIIVIATKTQVNNFDKSPVTLTYYHLRKSPDGPGQIPFRWVEFKSSQTKQQYESVESAFNEVK
;
A
#
# COMPACT_ATOMS: atom_id res chain seq x y z
N MET A 1 29.88 -42.59 6.66
CA MET A 1 29.16 -41.80 7.71
C MET A 1 29.15 -40.29 7.44
N LEU A 2 30.22 -39.71 6.87
CA LEU A 2 30.32 -38.26 6.61
C LEU A 2 29.31 -37.71 5.58
N GLN A 3 28.87 -38.55 4.63
CA GLN A 3 27.99 -38.14 3.53
C GLN A 3 26.52 -37.94 3.93
N LYS A 4 26.08 -38.55 5.04
CA LYS A 4 24.71 -38.37 5.55
C LYS A 4 24.55 -37.06 6.35
N LEU A 5 25.64 -36.48 6.84
CA LEU A 5 25.62 -35.25 7.63
C LEU A 5 25.39 -34.00 6.76
N ILE A 6 25.82 -34.03 5.50
CA ILE A 6 25.72 -32.88 4.58
C ILE A 6 24.29 -32.70 4.05
N ILE A 7 23.54 -33.80 3.88
CA ILE A 7 22.15 -33.73 3.37
C ILE A 7 21.19 -33.15 4.42
N THR A 8 21.45 -33.35 5.72
CA THR A 8 20.59 -32.80 6.79
C THR A 8 20.75 -31.28 6.95
N ILE A 9 21.91 -30.72 6.61
CA ILE A 9 22.18 -29.26 6.73
C ILE A 9 21.55 -28.46 5.58
N LEU A 10 21.23 -29.10 4.44
CA LEU A 10 20.60 -28.43 3.29
C LEU A 10 19.08 -28.27 3.39
N CYS A 11 18.40 -28.99 4.31
CA CYS A 11 16.95 -28.86 4.49
C CYS A 11 16.53 -27.79 5.51
N THR A 12 17.45 -27.16 6.24
CA THR A 12 17.09 -26.16 7.26
C THR A 12 17.11 -24.71 6.77
N TYR A 13 17.39 -24.45 5.49
CA TYR A 13 17.61 -23.08 4.97
C TYR A 13 16.47 -22.43 4.17
N SER A 14 15.28 -23.04 4.09
CA SER A 14 14.19 -22.47 3.26
C SER A 14 12.85 -22.30 4.00
N LEU A 15 12.92 -21.97 5.29
CA LEU A 15 11.83 -21.31 6.00
C LEU A 15 12.32 -19.96 6.53
N ILE A 16 12.92 -19.14 5.66
CA ILE A 16 12.80 -17.70 5.87
C ILE A 16 11.34 -17.39 5.57
N GLY A 17 10.50 -17.44 6.61
CA GLY A 17 9.15 -16.91 6.53
C GLY A 17 9.28 -15.49 6.02
N HIS A 18 8.81 -15.26 4.80
CA HIS A 18 8.78 -13.94 4.22
C HIS A 18 7.76 -13.15 5.03
N CYS A 19 8.24 -12.38 6.01
CA CYS A 19 7.37 -11.53 6.81
C CYS A 19 7.05 -10.33 5.94
N ASP A 20 5.83 -10.32 5.39
CA ASP A 20 5.28 -9.18 4.68
C ASP A 20 5.11 -8.05 5.69
N ASN A 21 6.13 -7.19 5.74
CA ASN A 21 6.22 -6.18 6.77
C ASN A 21 5.46 -4.93 6.30
N PRO A 22 4.46 -4.47 7.07
CA PRO A 22 3.95 -3.13 6.85
C PRO A 22 5.08 -2.11 7.03
N ILE A 23 5.10 -1.10 6.18
CA ILE A 23 6.00 0.04 6.27
C ILE A 23 5.24 1.17 6.94
N GLU A 24 5.66 1.53 8.14
CA GLU A 24 5.06 2.64 8.88
C GLU A 24 5.52 3.97 8.28
N LEU A 25 4.58 4.68 7.64
CA LEU A 25 4.82 6.02 7.10
C LEU A 25 4.69 7.07 8.20
N GLN A 26 5.73 7.89 8.35
CA GLN A 26 5.77 9.06 9.22
C GLN A 26 5.01 10.23 8.60
N SER A 27 4.53 11.17 9.41
CA SER A 27 3.98 12.43 8.91
C SER A 27 5.02 13.22 8.11
N GLY A 28 4.63 13.76 6.96
CA GLY A 28 5.52 14.44 6.02
C GLY A 28 6.13 13.48 4.97
N PRO A 29 7.33 13.78 4.46
CA PRO A 29 7.96 12.99 3.40
C PRO A 29 8.53 11.68 3.93
N ASN A 30 8.27 10.59 3.20
CA ASN A 30 8.87 9.29 3.41
C ASN A 30 9.57 8.87 2.14
N PHE A 31 10.85 8.50 2.26
CA PHE A 31 11.70 8.11 1.14
C PHE A 31 11.74 6.60 1.02
N LEU A 32 11.24 6.08 -0.09
CA LEU A 32 11.11 4.65 -0.36
C LEU A 32 11.43 4.39 -1.83
N ASP A 33 12.00 3.24 -2.17
CA ASP A 33 12.24 2.84 -3.56
C ASP A 33 11.07 1.94 -4.01
N PHE A 34 10.08 2.51 -4.70
CA PHE A 34 8.87 1.78 -5.10
C PHE A 34 9.05 0.94 -6.36
N ASN A 35 9.97 1.33 -7.26
CA ASN A 35 10.20 0.64 -8.52
C ASN A 35 11.48 -0.23 -8.51
N ASN A 36 12.21 -0.28 -7.39
CA ASN A 36 13.48 -1.00 -7.20
C ASN A 36 14.57 -0.57 -8.19
N ASP A 37 14.63 0.72 -8.57
CA ASP A 37 15.66 1.25 -9.47
C ASP A 37 16.88 1.83 -8.74
N GLY A 38 16.88 1.79 -7.40
CA GLY A 38 17.93 2.32 -6.53
C GLY A 38 17.80 3.82 -6.24
N LEU A 39 16.80 4.50 -6.80
CA LEU A 39 16.48 5.89 -6.51
C LEU A 39 15.39 5.95 -5.42
N GLN A 40 15.50 6.93 -4.53
CA GLN A 40 14.48 7.17 -3.52
C GLN A 40 13.34 7.99 -4.13
N ASP A 41 12.17 7.37 -4.19
CA ASP A 41 10.89 8.02 -4.42
C ASP A 41 10.40 8.68 -3.13
N VAL A 42 9.31 9.44 -3.22
CA VAL A 42 8.70 10.09 -2.05
C VAL A 42 7.22 9.81 -1.97
N VAL A 43 6.76 9.38 -0.80
CA VAL A 43 5.35 9.47 -0.41
C VAL A 43 5.20 10.49 0.72
N PHE A 44 4.34 11.48 0.51
CA PHE A 44 3.93 12.41 1.56
C PHE A 44 2.72 11.85 2.28
N LYS A 45 2.82 11.68 3.61
CA LYS A 45 1.67 11.42 4.49
C LYS A 45 1.28 12.71 5.18
N GLY A 46 0.08 13.20 4.89
CA GLY A 46 -0.45 14.45 5.44
C GLY A 46 -1.78 14.27 6.13
N LEU A 47 -2.37 15.41 6.50
CA LEU A 47 -3.75 15.51 6.99
C LEU A 47 -4.49 16.52 6.13
N TYR A 48 -5.72 16.21 5.77
CA TYR A 48 -6.69 17.17 5.29
C TYR A 48 -7.50 17.67 6.49
N ASP A 49 -7.06 18.81 7.04
CA ASP A 49 -7.72 19.43 8.19
C ASP A 49 -8.83 20.38 7.74
N ASN A 50 -10.06 19.94 7.91
CA ASN A 50 -11.28 20.73 7.71
C ASN A 50 -11.97 21.05 9.05
N SER A 51 -11.21 21.09 10.15
CA SER A 51 -11.70 21.37 11.52
C SER A 51 -12.66 20.30 12.09
N THR A 52 -12.47 19.04 11.70
CA THR A 52 -13.16 17.89 12.31
C THR A 52 -12.31 17.23 13.39
N SER A 53 -12.93 16.45 14.28
CA SER A 53 -12.21 15.72 15.34
C SER A 53 -11.33 14.57 14.81
N HIS A 54 -11.57 14.13 13.57
CA HIS A 54 -10.87 13.03 12.92
C HIS A 54 -10.54 13.45 11.47
N PRO A 55 -9.52 14.30 11.25
CA PRO A 55 -9.14 14.73 9.91
C PRO A 55 -8.72 13.55 9.03
N ASP A 56 -8.89 13.69 7.72
CA ASP A 56 -8.55 12.64 6.77
C ASP A 56 -7.03 12.55 6.54
N THR A 57 -6.48 11.35 6.59
CA THR A 57 -5.07 11.12 6.25
C THR A 57 -4.93 11.17 4.74
N THR A 58 -3.95 11.92 4.26
CA THR A 58 -3.67 12.06 2.83
C THR A 58 -2.35 11.41 2.44
N TYR A 59 -2.31 10.83 1.25
CA TYR A 59 -1.13 10.22 0.67
C TYR A 59 -0.90 10.71 -0.76
N THR A 60 0.28 11.25 -1.03
CA THR A 60 0.67 11.74 -2.36
C THR A 60 2.01 11.15 -2.76
N PHE A 61 2.07 10.53 -3.94
CA PHE A 61 3.23 9.75 -4.39
C PHE A 61 3.97 10.47 -5.53
N TYR A 62 5.30 10.46 -5.43
CA TYR A 62 6.22 11.04 -6.41
C TYR A 62 7.34 10.05 -6.71
N ILE A 63 7.44 9.62 -7.97
CA ILE A 63 8.46 8.67 -8.42
C ILE A 63 9.63 9.43 -9.02
N LYS A 64 10.84 9.12 -8.60
CA LYS A 64 12.04 9.80 -9.07
C LYS A 64 12.45 9.24 -10.44
N SER A 65 12.62 10.13 -11.41
CA SER A 65 13.13 9.77 -12.73
C SER A 65 14.66 9.67 -12.71
N LYS A 66 15.24 8.99 -13.71
CA LYS A 66 16.69 8.87 -13.85
C LYS A 66 17.40 10.21 -14.05
N GLU A 67 16.68 11.18 -14.61
CA GLU A 67 17.10 12.56 -14.82
C GLU A 67 17.02 13.40 -13.53
N GLY A 68 16.47 12.83 -12.45
CA GLY A 68 16.39 13.46 -11.13
C GLY A 68 15.10 14.21 -10.84
N HIS A 69 14.11 14.16 -11.74
CA HIS A 69 12.81 14.81 -11.54
C HIS A 69 11.87 13.95 -10.68
N PHE A 70 10.94 14.60 -9.96
CA PHE A 70 9.87 13.90 -9.25
C PHE A 70 8.60 13.91 -10.09
N LEU A 71 8.10 12.72 -10.41
CA LEU A 71 6.91 12.50 -11.22
C LEU A 71 5.74 12.14 -10.31
N HIS A 72 4.77 13.05 -10.22
CA HIS A 72 3.53 12.77 -9.50
C HIS A 72 2.83 11.53 -10.09
N THR A 73 2.43 10.61 -9.22
CA THR A 73 1.86 9.31 -9.61
C THR A 73 0.59 9.02 -8.81
N PRO A 74 -0.62 9.33 -9.34
CA PRO A 74 -1.87 9.13 -8.63
C PRO A 74 -2.18 7.65 -8.43
N ILE A 75 -2.86 7.33 -7.32
CA ILE A 75 -3.38 5.98 -7.08
C ILE A 75 -4.77 5.87 -7.70
N GLY A 76 -4.90 4.95 -8.66
CA GLY A 76 -6.11 4.74 -9.43
C GLY A 76 -6.06 5.37 -10.82
N GLU A 77 -7.05 5.06 -11.65
CA GLU A 77 -7.06 5.45 -13.06
C GLU A 77 -7.54 6.89 -13.31
N ASN A 78 -8.17 7.53 -12.31
CA ASN A 78 -8.70 8.88 -12.46
C ASN A 78 -7.70 9.93 -11.97
N ILE A 79 -7.20 10.74 -12.90
CA ILE A 79 -6.26 11.85 -12.67
C ILE A 79 -6.77 12.91 -11.69
N GLN A 80 -8.08 12.94 -11.41
CA GLN A 80 -8.66 13.85 -10.42
C GLN A 80 -8.30 13.46 -8.98
N ASN A 81 -7.86 12.22 -8.75
CA ASN A 81 -7.45 11.70 -7.45
C ASN A 81 -5.92 11.81 -7.30
N ILE A 82 -5.41 13.05 -7.43
CA ILE A 82 -3.99 13.39 -7.31
C ILE A 82 -3.43 12.95 -5.94
N THR A 83 -4.26 13.07 -4.92
CA THR A 83 -3.97 12.66 -3.55
C THR A 83 -5.00 11.62 -3.15
N PHE A 84 -4.53 10.50 -2.59
CA PHE A 84 -5.41 9.55 -1.94
C PHE A 84 -5.75 10.09 -0.56
N TRP A 85 -7.02 10.07 -0.17
CA TRP A 85 -7.44 10.26 1.22
C TRP A 85 -8.00 8.95 1.77
N ASP A 86 -7.77 8.72 3.05
CA ASP A 86 -8.58 7.78 3.80
C ASP A 86 -10.03 8.29 3.91
N GLU A 87 -10.96 7.43 4.27
CA GLU A 87 -12.35 7.84 4.45
C GLU A 87 -12.89 7.25 5.76
N LYS A 88 -13.49 8.15 6.55
CA LYS A 88 -13.98 7.85 7.91
C LYS A 88 -15.48 8.03 8.02
N VAL A 89 -16.10 7.20 8.85
CA VAL A 89 -17.46 7.43 9.31
C VAL A 89 -17.45 8.58 10.30
N SER A 90 -18.22 9.63 10.00
CA SER A 90 -18.25 10.87 10.79
C SER A 90 -18.62 10.61 12.25
N GLY A 91 -17.94 11.30 13.17
CA GLY A 91 -18.21 11.27 14.61
C GLY A 91 -17.56 10.13 15.41
N LEU A 92 -17.20 9.01 14.79
CA LEU A 92 -16.53 7.88 15.46
C LEU A 92 -15.08 7.65 15.00
N GLY A 93 -14.69 8.19 13.84
CA GLY A 93 -13.34 8.04 13.31
C GLY A 93 -13.03 6.66 12.71
N TYR A 94 -14.01 5.77 12.63
CA TYR A 94 -13.84 4.45 12.02
C TYR A 94 -13.56 4.58 10.53
N LEU A 95 -12.45 3.97 10.09
CA LEU A 95 -12.05 3.96 8.70
C LEU A 95 -12.88 2.95 7.93
N PHE A 96 -13.48 3.36 6.82
CA PHE A 96 -14.06 2.44 5.83
C PHE A 96 -13.24 2.35 4.54
N ARG A 97 -12.23 3.23 4.41
CA ARG A 97 -11.22 3.17 3.37
C ARG A 97 -9.88 3.67 3.91
N ASP A 98 -8.81 2.92 3.72
CA ASP A 98 -7.46 3.31 4.13
C ASP A 98 -6.40 2.66 3.24
N LEU A 99 -5.17 3.18 3.31
CA LEU A 99 -4.02 2.75 2.55
C LEU A 99 -2.86 2.42 3.48
N GLN A 100 -2.19 1.29 3.20
CA GLN A 100 -0.93 0.97 3.84
C GLN A 100 0.10 0.44 2.83
N VAL A 101 1.37 0.79 3.06
CA VAL A 101 2.50 0.33 2.26
C VAL A 101 3.06 -0.94 2.87
N PHE A 102 3.37 -1.93 2.04
CA PHE A 102 3.99 -3.18 2.45
C PHE A 102 5.23 -3.48 1.63
N LYS A 103 6.18 -4.21 2.23
CA LYS A 103 7.29 -4.83 1.50
C LYS A 103 7.08 -6.35 1.40
N ILE A 104 6.57 -6.80 0.26
CA ILE A 104 6.27 -8.21 -0.04
C ILE A 104 7.26 -8.73 -1.08
N GLN A 105 7.96 -9.82 -0.77
CA GLN A 105 8.98 -10.44 -1.64
C GLN A 105 9.99 -9.43 -2.22
N ASN A 106 10.46 -8.51 -1.38
CA ASN A 106 11.37 -7.43 -1.75
C ASN A 106 10.81 -6.44 -2.80
N LYS A 107 9.49 -6.35 -2.92
CA LYS A 107 8.78 -5.34 -3.71
C LYS A 107 7.95 -4.48 -2.80
N MET A 108 8.02 -3.17 -2.99
CA MET A 108 7.10 -2.26 -2.33
C MET A 108 5.76 -2.34 -3.05
N ILE A 109 4.70 -2.53 -2.28
CA ILE A 109 3.33 -2.55 -2.78
C ILE A 109 2.47 -1.65 -1.92
N ILE A 110 1.34 -1.26 -2.50
CA ILE A 110 0.29 -0.54 -1.79
C ILE A 110 -0.88 -1.48 -1.63
N VAL A 111 -1.45 -1.54 -0.43
CA VAL A 111 -2.71 -2.23 -0.18
C VAL A 111 -3.73 -1.19 0.25
N ILE A 112 -4.86 -1.16 -0.45
CA ILE A 112 -6.02 -0.35 -0.09
C ILE A 112 -7.06 -1.28 0.53
N ALA A 113 -7.47 -0.96 1.75
CA ALA A 113 -8.53 -1.67 2.46
C ALA A 113 -9.83 -0.87 2.31
N THR A 114 -10.92 -1.51 1.88
CA THR A 114 -12.21 -0.83 1.62
C THR A 114 -13.39 -1.69 2.10
N LYS A 115 -14.34 -1.07 2.82
CA LYS A 115 -15.69 -1.62 3.06
C LYS A 115 -16.61 -1.15 1.95
N THR A 116 -17.33 -2.08 1.31
CA THR A 116 -18.20 -1.81 0.16
C THR A 116 -19.69 -1.99 0.48
N GLN A 117 -20.08 -1.84 1.74
CA GLN A 117 -21.45 -2.09 2.19
C GLN A 117 -22.25 -0.81 2.39
N VAL A 118 -23.57 -0.95 2.46
CA VAL A 118 -24.51 0.18 2.65
C VAL A 118 -24.32 0.86 4.02
N ASN A 119 -23.93 0.10 5.05
CA ASN A 119 -23.73 0.61 6.41
C ASN A 119 -22.27 0.53 6.85
N ASN A 120 -21.54 1.64 6.87
CA ASN A 120 -20.13 1.64 7.29
C ASN A 120 -19.90 1.47 8.80
N PHE A 121 -20.95 1.49 9.63
CA PHE A 121 -20.87 1.32 11.08
C PHE A 121 -20.73 -0.15 11.52
N ASP A 122 -21.34 -1.09 10.78
CA ASP A 122 -21.38 -2.50 11.19
C ASP A 122 -20.06 -3.22 10.89
N LYS A 123 -19.74 -4.26 11.68
CA LYS A 123 -18.65 -5.18 11.34
C LYS A 123 -18.93 -5.85 9.99
N SER A 124 -17.91 -5.87 9.13
CA SER A 124 -18.03 -6.56 7.85
C SER A 124 -16.69 -7.08 7.35
N PRO A 125 -16.70 -8.03 6.39
CA PRO A 125 -15.52 -8.30 5.59
C PRO A 125 -15.02 -7.03 4.92
N VAL A 126 -13.72 -6.97 4.70
CA VAL A 126 -13.00 -5.87 4.07
C VAL A 126 -12.35 -6.37 2.78
N THR A 127 -12.49 -5.58 1.72
CA THR A 127 -11.76 -5.81 0.47
C THR A 127 -10.34 -5.26 0.63
N LEU A 128 -9.34 -6.11 0.44
CA LEU A 128 -7.93 -5.73 0.32
C LEU A 128 -7.56 -5.76 -1.16
N THR A 129 -7.27 -4.59 -1.73
CA THR A 129 -6.84 -4.45 -3.14
C THR A 129 -5.36 -4.07 -3.19
N TYR A 130 -4.58 -4.82 -3.97
CA TYR A 130 -3.13 -4.77 -4.01
C TYR A 130 -2.66 -4.11 -5.29
N TYR A 131 -1.80 -3.12 -5.16
CA TYR A 131 -1.24 -2.33 -6.24
C TYR A 131 0.28 -2.43 -6.26
N HIS A 132 0.83 -2.53 -7.46
CA HIS A 132 2.25 -2.36 -7.70
C HIS A 132 2.50 -1.19 -8.64
N LEU A 133 3.70 -0.62 -8.57
CA LEU A 133 4.09 0.42 -9.50
C LEU A 133 4.55 -0.21 -10.82
N ARG A 134 4.10 0.32 -11.94
CA ARG A 134 4.51 -0.12 -13.27
C ARG A 134 4.86 1.07 -14.14
N LYS A 135 5.95 0.95 -14.91
CA LYS A 135 6.26 1.88 -16.00
C LYS A 135 5.20 1.73 -17.10
N SER A 136 4.64 2.85 -17.54
CA SER A 136 3.71 2.87 -18.67
C SER A 136 4.44 2.64 -20.00
N PRO A 137 3.75 2.17 -21.04
CA PRO A 137 4.29 2.15 -22.39
C PRO A 137 4.70 3.56 -22.83
N ASP A 138 5.75 3.65 -23.63
CA ASP A 138 6.17 4.94 -24.20
C ASP A 138 5.10 5.44 -25.18
N GLY A 139 4.75 6.73 -25.09
CA GLY A 139 3.77 7.35 -25.97
C GLY A 139 3.36 8.75 -25.51
N PRO A 140 2.91 9.62 -26.43
CA PRO A 140 2.47 10.97 -26.08
C PRO A 140 1.26 10.92 -25.13
N GLY A 141 1.30 11.76 -24.09
CA GLY A 141 0.20 11.89 -23.12
C GLY A 141 0.09 10.78 -22.08
N GLN A 142 1.03 9.82 -22.03
CA GLN A 142 1.04 8.76 -21.03
C GLN A 142 1.72 9.24 -19.74
N ILE A 143 1.11 8.92 -18.58
CA ILE A 143 1.77 9.10 -17.28
C ILE A 143 2.90 8.06 -17.19
N PRO A 144 4.17 8.45 -16.96
CA PRO A 144 5.31 7.52 -17.06
C PRO A 144 5.25 6.32 -16.11
N PHE A 145 4.63 6.48 -14.95
CA PHE A 145 4.40 5.43 -13.97
C PHE A 145 2.94 5.40 -13.55
N ARG A 146 2.45 4.21 -13.19
CA ARG A 146 1.08 4.01 -12.73
C ARG A 146 1.00 2.91 -11.69
N TRP A 147 0.15 3.10 -10.70
CA TRP A 147 -0.25 2.04 -9.78
C TRP A 147 -1.24 1.13 -10.48
N VAL A 148 -0.87 -0.15 -10.63
CA VAL A 148 -1.69 -1.15 -11.31
C VAL A 148 -2.15 -2.17 -10.28
N GLU A 149 -3.46 -2.40 -10.22
CA GLU A 149 -4.04 -3.48 -9.44
C GLU A 149 -3.57 -4.83 -9.98
N PHE A 150 -3.12 -5.72 -9.11
CA PHE A 150 -2.70 -7.07 -9.51
C PHE A 150 -3.36 -8.20 -8.70
N LYS A 151 -4.03 -7.87 -7.59
CA LYS A 151 -4.73 -8.83 -6.73
C LYS A 151 -5.80 -8.10 -5.94
N SER A 152 -6.92 -8.76 -5.69
CA SER A 152 -7.92 -8.35 -4.71
C SER A 152 -8.38 -9.56 -3.91
N SER A 153 -8.67 -9.38 -2.63
CA SER A 153 -9.13 -10.44 -1.73
C SER A 153 -10.07 -9.90 -0.67
N GLN A 154 -11.03 -10.72 -0.24
CA GLN A 154 -11.83 -10.46 0.96
C GLN A 154 -11.13 -11.01 2.20
N THR A 155 -11.20 -10.27 3.31
CA THR A 155 -10.78 -10.77 4.62
C THR A 155 -11.64 -11.94 5.08
N LYS A 156 -11.05 -12.81 5.90
CA LYS A 156 -11.77 -13.92 6.54
C LYS A 156 -12.55 -13.45 7.76
N GLN A 157 -12.00 -12.46 8.47
CA GLN A 157 -12.65 -11.84 9.61
C GLN A 157 -13.47 -10.63 9.19
N GLN A 158 -14.32 -10.18 10.12
CA GLN A 158 -15.11 -8.97 9.98
C GLN A 158 -14.55 -7.89 10.91
N TYR A 159 -14.52 -6.65 10.42
CA TYR A 159 -13.89 -5.52 11.09
C TYR A 159 -14.83 -4.32 11.18
N GLU A 160 -14.75 -3.60 12.31
CA GLU A 160 -15.46 -2.31 12.48
C GLU A 160 -14.78 -1.23 11.62
N SER A 161 -13.45 -1.11 11.75
CA SER A 161 -12.58 -0.18 11.03
C SER A 161 -11.60 -0.96 10.14
N VAL A 162 -11.32 -0.47 8.93
CA VAL A 162 -10.47 -1.19 7.95
C VAL A 162 -9.01 -1.33 8.35
N GLU A 163 -8.50 -0.50 9.26
CA GLU A 163 -7.09 -0.54 9.70
C GLU A 163 -6.70 -1.93 10.24
N SER A 164 -7.63 -2.60 10.93
CA SER A 164 -7.40 -3.92 11.53
C SER A 164 -7.34 -5.05 10.48
N ALA A 165 -7.91 -4.82 9.29
CA ALA A 165 -7.92 -5.78 8.19
C ALA A 165 -6.52 -5.97 7.57
N PHE A 166 -5.62 -5.01 7.73
CA PHE A 166 -4.26 -5.10 7.23
C PHE A 166 -3.45 -6.24 7.85
N ASN A 167 -3.87 -6.75 9.02
CA ASN A 167 -3.28 -7.94 9.63
C ASN A 167 -3.51 -9.24 8.82
N GLU A 168 -4.41 -9.23 7.83
CA GLU A 168 -4.64 -10.36 6.92
C GLU A 168 -3.82 -10.30 5.63
N VAL A 169 -3.00 -9.25 5.43
CA VAL A 169 -2.13 -9.11 4.25
C VAL A 169 -1.02 -10.17 4.26
N LYS A 170 -0.84 -10.82 3.10
CA LYS A 170 0.13 -11.87 2.79
C LYS A 170 0.47 -11.91 1.30
#